data_AF-A0A843RKA9-F1
#
_entry.id   AF-A0A843RKA9-F1
#
_cell.length_a   1.000
_cell.length_b   1.000
_cell.length_c   1.000
_cell.angle_alpha   90.00
_cell.angle_beta   90.00
_cell.angle_gamma   90.00
#
_symmetry.space_group_name_H-M   'P 1'
#
loop_
_entity.id
_entity.type
_entity.pdbx_description
1 polymer ?
#
loop_
_entity_poly.entity_id
_entity_poly.type
_entity_poly.pdbx_seq_one_letter_code
_entity_poly.pdbx_strand_id
1 'polypeptide(L)' 'MQKLIPVVAVAGLVLALAACDETEQGRILRYEKGSYLGQADSELSDKQREELRARTLLQGG' A
#
# COMPACT_ATOMS: atom_id res chain seq x y z
N MET A 1 -13.58 -5.53 44.08
CA MET A 1 -13.39 -6.04 42.70
C MET A 1 -14.16 -5.25 41.65
N GLN A 2 -15.38 -4.78 41.91
CA GLN A 2 -16.23 -4.02 40.96
C GLN A 2 -15.54 -2.83 40.27
N LYS A 3 -14.68 -2.10 40.98
CA LYS A 3 -13.98 -0.91 40.46
C LYS A 3 -12.88 -1.23 39.43
N LEU A 4 -12.43 -2.49 39.37
CA LEU A 4 -11.38 -2.94 38.45
C LEU A 4 -11.96 -3.43 37.11
N ILE A 5 -13.24 -3.81 37.09
CA ILE A 5 -13.96 -4.25 35.89
C ILE A 5 -13.88 -3.23 34.75
N PRO A 6 -14.17 -1.92 34.95
CA PRO A 6 -14.09 -0.96 33.85
C PRO A 6 -12.66 -0.78 33.33
N VAL A 7 -11.65 -0.86 34.21
CA VAL A 7 -10.25 -0.73 33.82
C VAL A 7 -9.81 -1.88 32.93
N VAL A 8 -10.17 -3.12 33.30
CA VAL A 8 -9.87 -4.31 32.49
C VAL A 8 -10.61 -4.29 31.15
N ALA A 9 -11.87 -3.84 31.14
CA ALA A 9 -12.65 -3.73 29.91
C ALA A 9 -12.06 -2.71 28.92
N VAL A 10 -11.64 -1.54 29.41
CA VAL A 10 -11.01 -0.51 28.56
C VAL A 10 -9.65 -0.98 28.05
N ALA A 11 -8.83 -1.61 28.91
CA ALA A 11 -7.54 -2.15 28.50
C ALA A 11 -7.70 -3.24 27.41
N GLY A 12 -8.67 -4.14 27.57
CA GLY A 12 -8.98 -5.15 26.55
C GLY A 12 -9.43 -4.56 25.21
N LEU A 13 -10.24 -3.49 25.25
CA LEU A 13 -10.70 -2.81 24.04
C LEU A 13 -9.56 -2.11 23.28
N VAL A 14 -8.65 -1.43 24.00
CA VAL A 14 -7.50 -0.78 23.39
C VAL A 14 -6.58 -1.80 22.71
N LEU A 15 -6.32 -2.94 23.36
CA LEU A 15 -5.50 -4.00 22.78
C LEU A 15 -6.16 -4.65 21.56
N ALA A 16 -7.49 -4.81 21.55
CA ALA A 16 -8.22 -5.34 20.40
C ALA A 16 -8.21 -4.38 19.19
N LEU A 17 -8.18 -3.06 19.42
CA LEU A 17 -8.12 -2.05 18.36
C LEU A 17 -6.69 -1.75 17.89
N ALA A 18 -5.67 -2.14 18.65
CA ALA A 18 -4.27 -1.99 18.27
C ALA A 18 -3.87 -2.91 17.10
N ALA A 19 -4.65 -3.95 16.79
CA ALA A 19 -4.37 -4.94 15.75
C ALA A 19 -4.54 -4.45 14.29
N CYS A 20 -4.57 -3.13 14.07
CA CYS A 20 -4.70 -2.50 12.76
C CYS A 20 -3.40 -1.83 12.28
N ASP A 21 -2.27 -2.12 12.92
CA ASP A 21 -0.99 -1.50 12.60
C ASP A 21 -0.29 -2.13 11.38
N GLU A 22 0.48 -1.33 10.65
CA GLU A 22 1.19 -1.74 9.43
C GLU A 22 2.20 -2.87 9.71
N THR A 23 2.79 -2.86 10.90
CA THR A 23 3.78 -3.85 11.34
C THR A 23 3.19 -5.27 11.45
N GLU A 24 1.88 -5.38 11.70
CA GLU A 24 1.20 -6.67 11.84
C GLU A 24 0.74 -7.25 10.49
N GLN A 25 0.44 -6.38 9.51
CA GLN A 25 -0.03 -6.79 8.19
C GLN A 25 1.10 -7.16 7.22
N GLY A 26 2.37 -6.93 7.60
CA GLY A 26 3.54 -7.20 6.77
C GLY A 26 3.57 -6.38 5.48
N ARG A 27 2.87 -5.23 5.44
CA ARG A 27 2.77 -4.38 4.25
C ARG A 27 2.70 -2.91 4.65
N ILE A 28 3.42 -2.08 3.90
CA ILE A 28 3.44 -0.63 4.04
C ILE A 28 2.04 -0.08 3.69
N LEU A 29 1.43 0.67 4.61
CA LEU A 29 0.19 1.41 4.36
C LEU A 29 0.46 2.91 4.17
N ARG A 30 1.61 3.40 4.63
CA ARG A 30 2.06 4.78 4.47
C ARG A 30 3.26 4.91 3.55
N TYR A 31 2.98 5.37 2.33
CA TYR A 31 4.00 5.63 1.31
C TYR A 31 4.44 7.10 1.37
N GLU A 32 5.74 7.34 1.24
CA GLU A 32 6.25 8.68 0.99
C GLU A 32 5.81 9.12 -0.40
N LYS A 33 5.19 10.30 -0.49
CA LYS A 33 4.69 10.82 -1.76
C LYS A 33 5.85 11.01 -2.74
N GLY A 34 5.70 10.45 -3.93
CA GLY A 34 6.73 10.52 -4.98
C GLY A 34 7.79 9.43 -4.89
N SER A 35 7.71 8.54 -3.90
CA SER A 35 8.51 7.31 -3.84
C SER A 35 7.66 6.14 -4.33
N TYR A 36 8.15 5.45 -5.36
CA TYR A 36 7.57 4.20 -5.83
C TYR A 36 8.36 3.06 -5.21
N LEU A 37 7.69 2.25 -4.38
CA LEU A 37 8.31 1.08 -3.78
C LEU A 37 8.25 -0.06 -4.79
N GLY A 38 9.40 -0.44 -5.32
CA GLY A 38 9.53 -1.47 -6.33
C GLY A 38 10.92 -1.46 -6.94
N GLN A 39 11.21 -2.46 -7.77
CA GLN A 39 12.38 -2.39 -8.63
C GLN A 39 12.17 -1.30 -9.68
N ALA A 40 13.27 -0.68 -10.11
CA ALA A 40 13.21 0.22 -11.24
C ALA A 40 12.62 -0.52 -12.45
N ASP A 41 11.75 0.16 -13.20
CA ASP A 41 11.23 -0.37 -14.45
C ASP A 41 12.36 -0.64 -15.43
N SER A 42 12.23 -1.72 -16.21
CA SER A 42 13.14 -2.00 -17.30
C SER A 42 13.01 -0.94 -18.39
N GLU A 43 14.14 -0.48 -18.92
CA GLU A 43 14.12 0.41 -20.08
C GLU A 43 13.46 -0.24 -21.30
N LEU A 44 12.70 0.55 -22.04
CA LEU A 44 12.11 0.10 -23.30
C LEU A 44 13.17 0.01 -24.39
N SER A 45 13.22 -1.12 -25.10
CA SER A 45 13.97 -1.22 -26.36
C SER A 45 13.34 -0.37 -27.46
N ASP A 46 14.13 -0.03 -28.48
CA ASP A 46 13.64 0.77 -29.61
C ASP A 46 12.48 0.09 -30.36
N LYS A 47 12.51 -1.24 -30.47
CA LYS A 47 11.41 -2.01 -31.04
C LYS A 47 10.12 -1.86 -30.22
N GLN A 48 10.19 -1.98 -28.90
CA GLN A 48 9.03 -1.80 -28.02
C GLN A 48 8.48 -0.36 -28.08
N ARG A 49 9.37 0.64 -28.21
CA ARG A 49 8.97 2.04 -28.40
C ARG A 49 8.23 2.25 -29.72
N GLU A 50 8.68 1.63 -30.81
CA GLU A 50 8.01 1.69 -32.11
C GLU A 50 6.60 1.07 -32.05
N GLU A 51 6.47 -0.12 -31.45
CA GLU A 51 5.18 -0.81 -31.29
C GLU A 51 4.20 -0.01 -30.42
N LEU A 52 4.68 0.70 -29.39
CA LEU A 52 3.88 1.62 -28.59
C LEU A 52 3.35 2.81 -29.41
N ARG A 53 4.20 3.43 -30.23
CA ARG A 53 3.82 4.54 -31.10
C ARG A 53 2.78 4.10 -32.14
N ALA A 54 3.01 2.96 -32.79
CA ALA A 54 2.08 2.38 -33.76
C ALA A 54 0.69 2.11 -33.15
N ARG A 55 0.62 1.61 -31.91
CA ARG A 55 -0.65 1.39 -31.19
C ARG A 55 -1.44 2.67 -30.94
N THR A 56 -0.75 3.78 -30.70
CA THR A 56 -1.40 5.07 -30.44
C THR A 56 -2.08 5.62 -31.70
N LEU A 57 -1.50 5.38 -32.88
CA LEU A 57 -2.09 5.75 -34.17
C LEU A 57 -3.42 5.02 -34.45
N LEU A 58 -3.60 3.82 -33.90
CA LEU A 58 -4.84 3.04 -34.04
C LEU A 58 -5.92 3.43 -33.01
N GLN A 59 -5.57 4.23 -32.00
CA GLN A 59 -6.44 4.56 -30.87
C GLN A 59 -6.79 6.06 -30.80
N GLY A 60 -6.19 6.91 -31.63
CA GLY A 60 -6.59 8.30 -31.82
C GLY A 60 -7.73 8.37 -32.84
N GLY A 61 -8.98 8.42 -32.36
CA GLY A 61 -10.17 8.63 -33.19
C GLY A 61 -10.20 9.99 -33.87
#